data_AF-A0A969N217-F1
#
_entry.id   AF-A0A969N217-F1
#
_cell.length_a   1.000
_cell.length_b   1.000
_cell.length_c   1.000
_cell.angle_alpha   90.00
_cell.angle_beta   90.00
_cell.angle_gamma   90.00
#
_symmetry.space_group_name_H-M   'P 1'
#
loop_
_entity.id
_entity.type
_entity.pdbx_description
1 polymer ?
#
loop_
_entity_poly.entity_id
_entity_poly.type
_entity_poly.pdbx_seq_one_letter_code
_entity_poly.pdbx_strand_id
1 'polypeptide(L)' 'MQGFLNLNKPAGLTSHDCVAQLRRLLRLKRVGHGGTLDPA' A
#
# COMPACT_ATOMS: atom_id res chain seq x y z
N MET A 1 -15.42 8.01 -0.02
CA MET A 1 -14.54 7.81 1.15
C MET A 1 -13.16 8.33 0.80
N GLN A 2 -12.61 9.25 1.59
CA GLN A 2 -11.22 9.71 1.50
C GLN A 2 -10.61 9.58 2.90
N GLY A 3 -9.37 9.15 2.98
CA GLY A 3 -8.70 8.94 4.26
C GLY A 3 -7.33 8.32 4.10
N PHE A 4 -6.71 8.00 5.23
CA PHE A 4 -5.40 7.37 5.33
C PHE A 4 -5.52 6.03 6.03
N LEU A 5 -4.64 5.10 5.67
CA LEU A 5 -4.49 3.81 6.32
C LEU A 5 -3.05 3.69 6.78
N ASN A 6 -2.85 3.52 8.09
CA ASN A 6 -1.54 3.13 8.59
C ASN A 6 -1.32 1.64 8.27
N LEU A 7 -0.39 1.36 7.37
CA LEU A 7 -0.06 0.01 6.92
C LEU A 7 1.29 -0.40 7.48
N ASN A 8 1.31 -1.45 8.29
CA ASN A 8 2.55 -2.12 8.66
C ASN A 8 3.05 -2.94 7.45
N LYS A 9 4.05 -2.43 6.73
CA LYS A 9 4.56 -3.05 5.50
C LYS A 9 5.32 -4.35 5.84
N PRO A 10 4.93 -5.51 5.27
CA PRO A 10 5.70 -6.73 5.42
C PRO A 10 7.12 -6.60 4.85
N ALA A 11 8.08 -7.25 5.49
CA ALA A 11 9.42 -7.42 4.92
C ALA A 11 9.35 -8.20 3.60
N GLY A 12 10.28 -7.92 2.69
CA GLY A 12 10.35 -8.50 1.35
C GLY A 12 9.40 -7.90 0.31
N LEU A 13 8.43 -7.06 0.71
CA LEU A 13 7.53 -6.37 -0.22
C LEU A 13 7.98 -4.93 -0.49
N THR A 14 7.83 -4.47 -1.74
CA THR A 14 7.95 -3.05 -2.06
C THR A 14 6.71 -2.28 -1.58
N SER A 15 6.83 -0.96 -1.43
CA SER A 15 5.65 -0.10 -1.20
C SER A 15 4.61 -0.24 -2.32
N HIS A 16 5.03 -0.48 -3.56
CA HIS A 16 4.11 -0.61 -4.70
C HIS A 16 3.34 -1.94 -4.66
N ASP A 17 3.97 -3.03 -4.23
CA ASP A 17 3.30 -4.33 -4.06
C ASP A 17 2.15 -4.22 -3.05
N CYS A 18 2.39 -3.53 -1.94
CA CYS A 18 1.37 -3.30 -0.91
C CYS A 18 0.19 -2.48 -1.46
N VAL A 19 0.47 -1.44 -2.25
CA VAL A 19 -0.57 -0.66 -2.94
C VAL A 19 -1.37 -1.54 -3.90
N ALA A 20 -0.71 -2.38 -4.71
CA ALA A 20 -1.38 -3.27 -5.66
C ALA A 20 -2.31 -4.27 -4.94
N GLN A 21 -1.86 -4.85 -3.83
CA GLN A 21 -2.67 -5.74 -3.00
C GLN A 21 -3.87 -5.02 -2.40
N LEU A 22 -3.69 -3.83 -1.82
CA LEU A 22 -4.78 -3.02 -1.27
C LEU A 22 -5.84 -2.66 -2.31
N ARG A 23 -5.42 -2.28 -3.53
CA ARG A 23 -6.36 -1.99 -4.64
C ARG A 23 -7.25 -3.20 -4.95
N ARG A 24 -6.67 -4.41 -4.95
CA ARG A 24 -7.42 -5.67 -5.18
C ARG A 24 -8.36 -6.00 -4.03
N LEU A 25 -7.88 -5.92 -2.79
CA LEU A 25 -8.65 -6.28 -1.59
C LEU A 25 -9.82 -5.32 -1.35
N LEU A 26 -9.58 -4.02 -1.47
CA LEU A 26 -10.58 -2.98 -1.19
C LEU A 26 -11.42 -2.62 -2.43
N ARG A 27 -11.09 -3.16 -3.61
CA ARG A 27 -11.71 -2.83 -4.90
C ARG A 27 -11.67 -1.33 -5.22
N LEU A 28 -10.57 -0.67 -4.85
CA LEU A 28 -10.36 0.77 -5.04
C LEU A 28 -9.37 1.04 -6.18
N LYS A 29 -9.72 1.99 -7.05
CA LYS A 29 -8.86 2.39 -8.18
C LYS A 29 -7.74 3.36 -7.78
N ARG A 30 -8.01 4.30 -6.87
CA ARG A 30 -7.07 5.37 -6.44
C ARG A 30 -6.54 5.07 -5.03
N VAL A 31 -5.35 4.47 -4.98
CA VAL A 31 -4.59 4.19 -3.75
C VAL A 31 -3.13 4.51 -4.06
N GLY A 32 -2.41 5.10 -3.10
CA GLY A 32 -0.98 5.42 -3.20
C GLY A 32 -0.31 5.34 -1.84
N HIS A 33 0.98 5.65 -1.77
CA HIS A 33 1.75 5.72 -0.52
C HIS A 33 2.29 7.14 -0.30
N GLY A 34 2.44 7.53 0.97
CA GLY A 34 3.01 8.83 1.35
C GLY A 34 4.54 8.87 1.35
N GLY A 35 5.19 7.72 1.21
CA GLY A 35 6.64 7.57 1.15
C GLY A 35 7.01 6.13 0.84
N THR A 36 8.16 5.92 0.20
CA THR A 36 8.68 4.58 -0.08
C THR A 36 9.43 4.06 1.15
N LEU A 37 9.25 2.78 1.45
CA LEU A 37 10.01 2.06 2.47
C LEU A 37 10.69 0.88 1.80
N ASP A 38 11.97 0.65 2.14
CA ASP A 38 12.76 -0.41 1.52
C ASP A 38 12.15 -1.80 1.76
N PRO A 39 12.31 -2.74 0.83
CA PRO A 39 11.84 -4.12 1.02
C PRO A 39 12.61 -4.88 2.10
N ALA A 40 13.86 -4.50 2.36
CA ALA A 40 14.75 -5.14 3.32
C ALA A 40 14.29 -4.95 4.78
#